data_AF-M5RQ72-F1
#
_entry.id   AF-M5RQ72-F1
#
_cell.length_a   1.000
_cell.length_b   1.000
_cell.length_c   1.000
_cell.angle_alpha   90.00
_cell.angle_beta   90.00
_cell.angle_gamma   90.00
#
_symmetry.space_group_name_H-M   'P 1'
#
loop_
_entity.id
_entity.type
_entity.pdbx_description
1 polymer ?
#
loop_
_entity_poly.entity_id
_entity_poly.type
_entity_poly.pdbx_seq_one_letter_code
_entity_poly.pdbx_strand_id
1 'polypeptide(L)'
;MEKIGLTTDTPVTLNIKDVQLQSLLDILLRDLDMTCTIQGETLTVTTLEAAEEQLLTRIYWLEGTGVVPGDSSTITNLIQTTIHPDTWEALGGASTMAPFHSTRPALMISTTYDVHQQIETLLQTLRESHFGPEPVIESVEVPMPMSMQGMGMGGGMGGGGMGGGGMF
;
A
#
# COMPACT_ATOMS: atom_id res chain seq x y z
N MET A 1 -10.63 -41.25 0.51
CA MET A 1 -10.59 -39.78 0.62
C MET A 1 -11.28 -39.20 -0.60
N GLU A 2 -12.61 -39.16 -0.56
CA GLU A 2 -13.42 -38.46 -1.57
C GLU A 2 -13.29 -36.96 -1.28
N LYS A 3 -12.53 -36.24 -2.11
CA LYS A 3 -12.37 -34.79 -2.01
C LYS A 3 -12.56 -34.23 -3.43
N ILE A 4 -13.58 -33.38 -3.55
CA ILE A 4 -14.04 -32.58 -4.71
C ILE A 4 -14.58 -33.37 -5.92
N GLY A 5 -15.90 -33.39 -6.06
CA GLY A 5 -16.64 -33.94 -7.20
C GLY A 5 -16.62 -33.05 -8.43
N LEU A 6 -15.43 -32.72 -8.93
CA LEU A 6 -15.26 -32.11 -10.24
C LEU A 6 -14.90 -33.23 -11.22
N THR A 7 -15.89 -33.71 -11.96
CA THR A 7 -15.64 -34.63 -13.09
C THR A 7 -14.96 -33.86 -14.21
N THR A 8 -13.83 -34.38 -14.70
CA THR A 8 -12.94 -33.81 -15.74
C THR A 8 -13.62 -33.45 -17.08
N ASP A 9 -14.91 -33.76 -17.23
CA ASP A 9 -15.66 -33.73 -18.50
C ASP A 9 -16.72 -32.61 -18.59
N THR A 10 -16.61 -31.52 -17.82
CA THR A 10 -17.58 -30.40 -17.94
C THR A 10 -17.13 -29.45 -19.06
N PRO A 11 -17.80 -29.41 -20.23
CA PRO A 11 -17.40 -28.52 -21.32
C PRO A 11 -17.72 -27.07 -20.96
N VAL A 12 -16.68 -26.24 -20.86
CA VAL A 12 -16.82 -24.79 -20.69
C VAL A 12 -16.82 -24.16 -22.08
N THR A 13 -17.96 -23.65 -22.53
CA THR A 13 -18.09 -22.97 -23.82
C THR A 13 -18.26 -21.47 -23.58
N LEU A 14 -17.30 -20.66 -24.02
CA LEU A 14 -17.38 -19.20 -23.92
C LEU A 14 -17.13 -18.54 -25.28
N ASN A 15 -17.92 -17.52 -25.59
CA ASN A 15 -17.81 -16.78 -26.84
C ASN A 15 -17.85 -15.28 -26.53
N ILE A 16 -16.68 -14.64 -26.45
CA ILE A 16 -16.57 -13.24 -26.05
C ILE A 16 -15.56 -12.50 -26.93
N LYS A 17 -15.87 -11.25 -27.28
CA LYS A 17 -14.99 -10.30 -27.97
C LYS A 17 -14.43 -9.28 -26.96
N ASP A 18 -13.16 -8.90 -27.12
CA ASP A 18 -12.50 -7.80 -26.40
C ASP A 18 -12.37 -7.94 -24.88
N VAL A 19 -11.95 -9.12 -24.38
CA VAL A 19 -11.58 -9.31 -22.97
C VAL A 19 -10.17 -9.88 -22.89
N GLN A 20 -9.32 -9.35 -22.00
CA GLN A 20 -8.02 -9.96 -21.71
C GLN A 20 -8.25 -11.38 -21.15
N LEU A 21 -7.54 -12.37 -21.70
CA LEU A 21 -7.69 -13.79 -21.36
C LEU A 21 -7.72 -14.05 -19.84
N GLN A 22 -6.94 -13.28 -19.09
CA GLN A 22 -6.91 -13.36 -17.64
C GLN A 22 -8.25 -13.01 -16.99
N SER A 23 -8.85 -11.86 -17.32
CA SER A 23 -10.15 -11.47 -16.76
C SER A 23 -11.24 -12.48 -17.11
N LEU A 24 -11.15 -13.11 -18.28
CA LEU A 24 -12.04 -14.17 -18.69
C LEU A 24 -11.91 -15.41 -17.79
N LEU A 25 -10.66 -15.83 -17.59
CA LEU A 25 -10.32 -17.00 -16.78
C LEU A 25 -10.75 -16.78 -15.33
N ASP A 26 -10.50 -15.60 -14.77
CA ASP A 26 -10.92 -15.24 -13.41
C ASP A 26 -12.44 -15.33 -13.26
N ILE A 27 -13.21 -14.83 -14.23
CA ILE A 27 -14.68 -14.92 -14.21
C ILE A 27 -15.14 -16.39 -14.25
N LEU A 28 -14.54 -17.20 -15.13
CA LEU A 28 -14.92 -18.60 -15.30
C LEU A 28 -14.61 -19.46 -14.09
N LEU A 29 -13.44 -19.25 -13.49
CA LEU A 29 -12.93 -20.08 -12.41
C LEU A 29 -13.56 -19.70 -11.06
N ARG A 30 -14.01 -18.45 -10.93
CA ARG A 30 -14.67 -17.95 -9.71
C ARG A 30 -15.92 -18.74 -9.33
N ASP A 31 -16.74 -19.13 -10.31
CA ASP A 31 -17.95 -19.94 -10.05
C ASP A 31 -17.62 -21.37 -9.59
N LEU A 32 -16.38 -21.82 -9.80
CA LEU A 32 -15.89 -23.15 -9.44
C LEU A 32 -14.96 -23.14 -8.22
N ASP A 33 -14.81 -22.00 -7.55
CA ASP A 33 -13.87 -21.78 -6.43
C ASP A 33 -12.41 -22.15 -6.79
N MET A 34 -12.04 -21.85 -8.03
CA MET A 34 -10.75 -22.16 -8.62
C MET A 34 -10.04 -20.89 -9.08
N THR A 35 -8.74 -21.01 -9.29
CA THR A 35 -7.88 -19.96 -9.81
C THR A 35 -6.81 -20.55 -10.73
N CYS A 36 -6.00 -19.69 -11.31
CA CYS A 36 -4.93 -20.07 -12.21
C CYS A 36 -3.58 -19.55 -11.74
N THR A 37 -2.56 -20.40 -11.83
CA THR A 37 -1.17 -20.05 -11.55
C THR A 37 -0.30 -20.35 -12.78
N ILE A 38 0.78 -19.59 -12.94
CA ILE A 38 1.80 -19.87 -13.94
C ILE A 38 3.06 -20.39 -13.25
N GLN A 39 3.49 -21.59 -13.64
CA GLN A 39 4.75 -22.18 -13.19
C GLN A 39 5.58 -22.57 -14.42
N GLY A 40 6.74 -21.95 -14.58
CA GLY A 40 7.56 -22.12 -15.78
C GLY A 40 6.82 -21.65 -17.03
N GLU A 41 6.52 -22.58 -17.93
CA GLU A 41 5.82 -22.33 -19.21
C GLU A 41 4.37 -22.87 -19.21
N THR A 42 3.91 -23.46 -18.10
CA THR A 42 2.58 -24.06 -18.01
C THR A 42 1.62 -23.20 -17.20
N LEU A 43 0.44 -23.01 -17.76
CA LEU A 43 -0.72 -22.45 -17.09
C LEU A 43 -1.47 -23.59 -16.37
N THR A 44 -1.53 -23.52 -15.06
CA THR A 44 -2.16 -24.55 -14.22
C THR A 44 -3.42 -23.98 -13.59
N VAL A 45 -4.55 -24.69 -13.75
CA VAL A 45 -5.79 -24.38 -13.03
C VAL A 45 -5.82 -25.21 -11.75
N THR A 46 -6.09 -24.57 -10.62
CA THR A 46 -6.05 -25.19 -9.29
C THR A 46 -7.11 -24.58 -8.38
N THR A 47 -7.32 -25.13 -7.19
CA THR A 47 -8.19 -24.52 -6.17
C THR A 47 -7.53 -23.30 -5.54
N LEU A 48 -8.34 -22.40 -4.96
CA LEU A 48 -7.83 -21.22 -4.24
C LEU A 48 -6.88 -21.62 -3.10
N GLU A 49 -7.31 -22.55 -2.23
CA GLU A 49 -6.52 -23.09 -1.11
C GLU A 49 -5.13 -23.58 -1.58
N ALA A 50 -5.08 -24.34 -2.68
CA ALA A 50 -3.82 -24.87 -3.19
C ALA A 50 -2.94 -23.78 -3.84
N ALA A 51 -3.53 -22.70 -4.36
CA ALA A 51 -2.78 -21.57 -4.90
C ALA A 51 -2.17 -20.71 -3.79
N GLU A 52 -2.86 -20.57 -2.65
CA GLU A 52 -2.39 -19.79 -1.49
C GLU A 52 -1.12 -20.38 -0.86
N GLU A 53 -0.95 -21.70 -0.95
CA GLU A 53 0.26 -22.39 -0.48
C GLU A 53 1.45 -22.27 -1.45
N GLN A 54 1.21 -21.85 -2.70
CA GLN A 54 2.22 -21.78 -3.76
C GLN A 54 2.88 -20.40 -3.82
N LEU A 55 3.81 -20.16 -2.89
CA LEU A 55 4.60 -18.94 -2.88
C LEU A 55 5.72 -18.99 -3.93
N LEU A 56 5.84 -17.92 -4.70
CA LEU A 56 6.91 -17.68 -5.66
C LEU A 56 7.76 -16.52 -5.16
N THR A 57 9.08 -16.57 -5.34
CA THR A 57 9.97 -15.46 -5.00
C THR A 57 10.36 -14.68 -6.25
N ARG A 58 10.16 -13.36 -6.23
CA ARG A 58 10.55 -12.44 -7.33
C ARG A 58 11.28 -11.21 -6.79
N ILE A 59 12.13 -10.64 -7.64
CA ILE A 59 12.82 -9.36 -7.38
C ILE A 59 12.18 -8.28 -8.24
N TYR A 60 11.74 -7.20 -7.61
CA TYR A 60 11.16 -6.03 -8.25
C TYR A 60 12.10 -4.83 -8.15
N TRP A 61 12.57 -4.34 -9.30
CA TRP A 61 13.35 -3.10 -9.36
C TRP A 61 12.44 -1.89 -9.16
N LEU A 62 12.86 -0.98 -8.27
CA LEU A 62 12.12 0.24 -7.94
C LEU A 62 12.53 1.44 -8.82
N GLU A 63 13.23 1.17 -9.93
CA GLU A 63 13.61 2.21 -10.88
C GLU A 63 12.35 2.82 -11.53
N GLY A 64 12.31 4.16 -11.59
CA GLY A 64 11.23 4.91 -12.21
C GLY A 64 9.94 5.01 -11.38
N THR A 65 9.85 4.40 -10.19
CA THR A 65 8.63 4.45 -9.36
C THR A 65 8.50 5.73 -8.54
N GLY A 66 9.49 6.63 -8.60
CA GLY A 66 9.55 7.83 -7.76
C GLY A 66 9.99 7.57 -6.31
N VAL A 67 10.29 6.32 -5.95
CA VAL A 67 10.79 5.98 -4.61
C VAL A 67 12.19 6.55 -4.41
N VAL A 68 12.35 7.34 -3.34
CA VAL A 68 13.63 7.95 -2.98
C VAL A 68 14.66 6.85 -2.65
N PRO A 69 15.88 6.89 -3.22
CA PRO A 69 16.93 5.95 -2.86
C PRO A 69 17.18 5.93 -1.35
N GLY A 70 17.11 4.75 -0.74
CA GLY A 70 17.28 4.58 0.71
C GLY A 70 15.97 4.61 1.51
N ASP A 71 14.84 5.00 0.90
CA ASP A 71 13.51 4.90 1.53
C ASP A 71 12.64 3.82 0.86
N SER A 72 13.04 2.56 1.04
CA SER A 72 12.19 1.42 0.64
C SER A 72 11.02 1.21 1.60
N SER A 73 10.98 1.92 2.74
CA SER A 73 9.95 1.71 3.77
C SER A 73 8.57 2.19 3.28
N THR A 74 8.53 3.34 2.59
CA THR A 74 7.31 3.90 2.02
C THR A 74 6.62 2.94 1.05
N ILE A 75 7.37 2.38 0.10
CA ILE A 75 6.81 1.43 -0.88
C ILE A 75 6.46 0.08 -0.26
N THR A 76 7.24 -0.39 0.72
CA THR A 76 6.95 -1.63 1.47
C THR A 76 5.62 -1.49 2.21
N ASN A 77 5.42 -0.37 2.91
CA ASN A 77 4.16 -0.08 3.62
C ASN A 77 2.99 0.07 2.64
N LEU A 78 3.20 0.74 1.51
CA LEU A 78 2.15 0.89 0.49
C LEU A 78 1.68 -0.48 -0.02
N ILE A 79 2.62 -1.36 -0.40
CA ILE A 79 2.30 -2.71 -0.86
C ILE A 79 1.57 -3.50 0.24
N GLN A 80 2.10 -3.50 1.47
CA GLN A 80 1.50 -4.26 2.60
C GLN A 80 0.08 -3.81 2.95
N THR A 81 -0.22 -2.52 2.81
CA THR A 81 -1.52 -1.95 3.23
C THR A 81 -2.57 -1.95 2.12
N THR A 82 -2.16 -2.09 0.85
CA THR A 82 -3.08 -1.99 -0.29
C THR A 82 -3.35 -3.31 -0.99
N ILE A 83 -2.41 -4.26 -0.94
CA ILE A 83 -2.52 -5.55 -1.62
C ILE A 83 -2.67 -6.65 -0.57
N HIS A 84 -3.88 -7.23 -0.49
CA HIS A 84 -4.25 -8.33 0.42
C HIS A 84 -3.54 -8.26 1.79
N PRO A 85 -3.86 -7.28 2.66
CA PRO A 85 -3.07 -7.01 3.87
C PRO A 85 -2.84 -8.24 4.77
N ASP A 86 -3.84 -9.11 4.86
CA ASP A 86 -3.83 -10.35 5.62
C ASP A 86 -2.87 -11.43 5.09
N THR A 87 -2.38 -11.32 3.84
CA THR A 87 -1.42 -12.28 3.27
C THR A 87 0.00 -12.11 3.83
N TRP A 88 0.34 -10.93 4.37
CA TRP A 88 1.71 -10.60 4.76
C TRP A 88 2.08 -11.13 6.15
N GLU A 89 3.33 -11.56 6.33
CA GLU A 89 3.88 -12.06 7.61
C GLU A 89 3.66 -11.06 8.76
N ALA A 90 3.73 -9.75 8.48
CA ALA A 90 3.48 -8.69 9.45
C ALA A 90 2.07 -8.75 10.08
N LEU A 91 1.11 -9.38 9.38
CA LEU A 91 -0.26 -9.61 9.84
C LEU A 91 -0.58 -11.10 10.03
N GLY A 92 0.45 -11.96 10.07
CA GLY A 92 0.33 -13.40 10.32
C GLY A 92 0.09 -14.26 9.08
N GLY A 93 0.17 -13.69 7.88
CA GLY A 93 0.08 -14.44 6.63
C GLY A 93 1.42 -15.08 6.20
N ALA A 94 1.41 -15.79 5.08
CA ALA A 94 2.54 -16.57 4.60
C ALA A 94 3.51 -15.78 3.68
N SER A 95 3.08 -14.62 3.17
CA SER A 95 3.83 -13.81 2.22
C SER A 95 4.90 -12.97 2.92
N THR A 96 6.08 -12.88 2.32
CA THR A 96 7.21 -12.09 2.85
C THR A 96 7.66 -11.04 1.84
N MET A 97 8.15 -9.92 2.35
CA MET A 97 8.74 -8.85 1.54
C MET A 97 9.90 -8.22 2.30
N ALA A 98 11.01 -8.03 1.62
CA ALA A 98 12.19 -7.40 2.17
C ALA A 98 12.86 -6.48 1.15
N PRO A 99 13.43 -5.35 1.60
CA PRO A 99 14.33 -4.55 0.77
C PRO A 99 15.56 -5.36 0.36
N PHE A 100 15.89 -5.33 -0.93
CA PHE A 100 17.11 -5.87 -1.47
C PHE A 100 18.10 -4.74 -1.76
N HIS A 101 19.08 -4.58 -0.89
CA HIS A 101 20.09 -3.53 -1.00
C HIS A 101 21.20 -3.96 -1.96
N SER A 102 21.14 -3.47 -3.19
CA SER A 102 22.19 -3.58 -4.19
C SER A 102 22.57 -2.19 -4.72
N THR A 103 23.30 -2.11 -5.85
CA THR A 103 23.57 -0.84 -6.55
C THR A 103 22.29 -0.15 -7.01
N ARG A 104 21.20 -0.91 -7.17
CA ARG A 104 19.86 -0.45 -7.54
C ARG A 104 18.86 -0.86 -6.46
N PRO A 105 17.92 0.02 -6.06
CA PRO A 105 16.91 -0.31 -5.08
C PRO A 105 15.93 -1.36 -5.63
N ALA A 106 15.69 -2.40 -4.85
CA ALA A 106 14.75 -3.45 -5.21
C ALA A 106 14.01 -4.00 -3.99
N LEU A 107 12.90 -4.69 -4.24
CA LEU A 107 12.21 -5.50 -3.26
C LEU A 107 12.31 -6.98 -3.66
N MET A 108 12.67 -7.82 -2.70
CA MET A 108 12.51 -9.27 -2.82
C MET A 108 11.19 -9.63 -2.15
N ILE A 109 10.29 -10.27 -2.90
CA ILE A 109 8.94 -10.59 -2.46
C ILE A 109 8.69 -12.07 -2.70
N SER A 110 8.25 -12.79 -1.67
CA SER A 110 7.75 -14.16 -1.77
C SER A 110 6.27 -14.19 -1.48
N THR A 111 5.43 -14.43 -2.49
CA THR A 111 3.97 -14.39 -2.36
C THR A 111 3.30 -15.23 -3.46
N THR A 112 1.98 -15.30 -3.46
CA THR A 112 1.20 -16.05 -4.45
C THR A 112 1.23 -15.37 -5.83
N TYR A 113 0.86 -16.12 -6.86
CA TYR A 113 0.90 -15.64 -8.25
C TYR A 113 0.01 -14.40 -8.48
N ASP A 114 -1.21 -14.41 -7.94
CA ASP A 114 -2.18 -13.33 -8.06
C ASP A 114 -1.70 -12.04 -7.35
N VAL A 115 -1.13 -12.17 -6.14
CA VAL A 115 -0.56 -11.04 -5.40
C VAL A 115 0.62 -10.45 -6.18
N HIS A 116 1.46 -11.27 -6.81
CA HIS A 116 2.52 -10.79 -7.69
C HIS A 116 2.02 -9.92 -8.86
N GLN A 117 0.88 -10.27 -9.46
CA GLN A 117 0.30 -9.49 -10.55
C GLN A 117 -0.25 -8.15 -10.08
N GLN A 118 -0.86 -8.12 -8.90
CA GLN A 118 -1.31 -6.86 -8.29
C GLN A 118 -0.12 -5.94 -7.97
N ILE A 119 0.98 -6.50 -7.46
CA ILE A 119 2.22 -5.74 -7.20
C ILE A 119 2.78 -5.18 -8.52
N GLU A 120 2.82 -5.99 -9.57
CA GLU A 120 3.33 -5.55 -10.88
C GLU A 120 2.48 -4.41 -11.46
N THR A 121 1.16 -4.51 -11.35
CA THR A 121 0.21 -3.47 -11.76
C THR A 121 0.42 -2.17 -10.97
N LEU A 122 0.55 -2.26 -9.65
CA LEU A 122 0.83 -1.11 -8.78
C LEU A 122 2.15 -0.43 -9.16
N LEU A 123 3.23 -1.21 -9.27
CA LEU A 123 4.55 -0.67 -9.61
C LEU A 123 4.57 -0.06 -11.01
N GLN A 124 3.87 -0.64 -11.98
CA GLN A 124 3.72 -0.06 -13.31
C GLN A 124 2.96 1.28 -13.24
N THR A 125 1.85 1.35 -12.50
CA THR A 125 1.09 2.59 -12.30
C THR A 125 1.94 3.68 -11.65
N LEU A 126 2.78 3.32 -10.67
CA LEU A 126 3.73 4.27 -10.06
C LEU A 126 4.75 4.77 -11.08
N ARG A 127 5.28 3.89 -11.94
CA ARG A 127 6.21 4.30 -13.01
C ARG A 127 5.55 5.24 -14.01
N GLU A 128 4.31 5.00 -14.38
CA GLU A 128 3.58 5.85 -15.34
C GLU A 128 3.23 7.23 -14.74
N SER A 129 2.94 7.28 -13.43
CA SER A 129 2.54 8.52 -12.74
C SER A 129 3.71 9.39 -12.25
N HIS A 130 4.89 8.82 -12.00
CA HIS A 130 6.06 9.55 -11.48
C HIS A 130 7.01 10.09 -12.56
N PHE A 131 6.56 10.16 -13.82
CA PHE A 131 7.21 10.99 -14.83
C PHE A 131 6.80 12.46 -14.69
N GLY A 132 7.52 13.22 -13.87
CA GLY A 132 7.39 14.68 -13.74
C GLY A 132 8.36 15.27 -12.71
N PRO A 133 8.72 16.57 -12.79
CA PRO A 133 9.54 17.21 -11.75
C PRO A 133 8.81 17.13 -10.40
N GLU A 134 9.59 16.97 -9.32
CA GLU A 134 9.08 16.95 -7.95
C GLU A 134 8.14 18.14 -7.71
N PRO A 135 6.90 17.93 -7.23
CA PRO A 135 5.99 19.04 -6.98
C PRO A 135 6.63 19.96 -5.94
N VAL A 136 6.84 21.23 -6.32
CA VAL A 136 7.30 22.25 -5.39
C VAL A 136 6.20 22.44 -4.35
N ILE A 137 6.38 21.86 -3.17
CA ILE A 137 5.49 22.09 -2.03
C ILE A 137 5.76 23.51 -1.54
N GLU A 138 4.94 24.47 -1.95
CA GLU A 138 4.90 25.76 -1.29
C GLU A 138 4.45 25.54 0.15
N SER A 139 5.35 25.78 1.11
CA SER A 139 5.00 25.73 2.52
C SER A 139 3.97 26.81 2.81
N VAL A 140 2.70 26.41 2.97
CA VAL A 140 1.66 27.30 3.46
C VAL A 140 1.97 27.56 4.94
N GLU A 141 2.39 28.78 5.28
CA GLU A 141 2.50 29.21 6.67
C GLU A 141 1.13 29.12 7.31
N VAL A 142 0.92 28.12 8.18
CA VAL A 142 -0.31 28.00 8.96
C VAL A 142 -0.34 29.17 9.95
N PRO A 143 -1.34 30.08 9.88
CA PRO A 143 -1.43 31.16 10.83
C PRO A 143 -1.56 30.58 12.23
N MET A 144 -0.59 30.90 13.10
CA MET A 144 -0.66 30.51 14.50
C MET A 144 -1.98 31.05 15.07
N PRO A 145 -2.80 30.21 15.73
CA PRO A 145 -4.01 30.71 16.37
C PRO A 145 -3.58 31.78 17.35
N MET A 146 -4.11 33.00 17.19
CA MET A 146 -3.78 34.11 18.08
C MET A 146 -3.99 33.63 19.53
N SER A 147 -2.92 33.63 20.32
CA SER A 147 -3.09 33.55 21.76
C SER A 147 -3.92 34.77 22.17
N MET A 148 -5.02 34.55 22.89
CA MET A 148 -5.70 35.62 23.63
C MET A 148 -4.76 36.10 24.75
N GLN A 149 -3.70 36.80 24.38
CA GLN A 149 -2.79 37.47 25.29
C GLN A 149 -3.06 38.97 25.16
N GLY A 150 -4.21 39.41 25.69
CA GLY A 150 -4.63 40.79 25.49
C GLY A 150 -5.94 41.21 26.13
N MET A 151 -6.39 40.61 27.23
CA MET A 151 -7.24 41.37 28.16
C MET A 151 -6.31 42.18 29.06
N GLY A 152 -6.11 43.44 28.65
CA GLY A 152 -5.27 44.39 29.32
C GLY A 152 -5.70 44.65 30.76
N MET A 153 -4.70 44.70 31.65
CA MET A 153 -4.79 45.46 32.87
C MET A 153 -5.03 46.93 32.52
N GLY A 154 -6.30 47.35 32.60
CA GLY A 154 -6.68 48.75 32.58
C GLY A 154 -6.40 49.38 33.94
N GLY A 155 -5.29 50.12 34.03
CA GLY A 155 -5.04 51.05 35.14
C GLY A 155 -6.02 52.23 35.08
N GLY A 156 -6.64 52.54 36.22
CA GLY A 156 -7.52 53.68 36.40
C GLY A 156 -7.21 54.42 37.71
N MET A 157 -6.90 55.71 37.58
CA MET A 157 -6.55 56.68 38.62
C MET A 157 -7.62 56.86 39.71
N GLY A 158 -7.23 57.26 40.92
CA GLY A 158 -8.19 57.88 41.86
C GLY A 158 -7.73 58.10 43.31
N GLY A 159 -6.96 59.16 43.54
CA GLY A 159 -7.14 60.12 44.64
C GLY A 159 -7.14 59.70 46.13
N GLY A 160 -6.27 60.36 46.90
CA GLY A 160 -6.68 60.99 48.16
C GLY A 160 -6.00 60.54 49.44
N GLY A 161 -5.37 61.50 50.13
CA GLY A 161 -5.59 61.66 51.58
C GLY A 161 -4.42 61.37 52.53
N MET A 162 -3.85 62.47 53.05
CA MET A 162 -3.50 62.75 54.47
C MET A 162 -2.64 61.71 55.20
N GLY A 163 -1.40 62.07 55.59
CA GLY A 163 -1.12 62.74 56.87
C GLY A 163 -0.84 61.68 57.96
N GLY A 164 0.16 61.71 58.82
CA GLY A 164 1.18 62.67 59.24
C GLY A 164 1.87 62.06 60.49
N GLY A 165 3.01 62.62 60.90
CA GLY A 165 3.73 62.29 62.16
C GLY A 165 4.63 61.06 62.03
N GLY A 166 5.95 61.12 62.19
CA GLY A 166 6.73 61.65 63.31
C GLY A 166 7.47 60.44 63.90
N MET A 167 8.79 60.27 63.71
CA MET A 167 9.83 60.66 64.69
C MET A 167 9.40 60.28 66.11
N PHE A 168 9.94 59.28 66.79
CA PHE A 168 11.32 58.80 66.91
C PHE A 168 11.31 57.32 67.33
#